data_AF-A0A534TNT7-F1
#
_entry.id   AF-A0A534TNT7-F1
#
_cell.length_a   1.000
_cell.length_b   1.000
_cell.length_c   1.000
_cell.angle_alpha   90.00
_cell.angle_beta   90.00
_cell.angle_gamma   90.00
#
_symmetry.space_group_name_H-M   'P 1'
#
loop_
_entity.id
_entity.type
_entity.pdbx_description
1 polymer ?
#
loop_
_entity_poly.entity_id
_entity_poly.type
_entity_poly.pdbx_seq_one_letter_code
_entity_poly.pdbx_strand_id
1 'polypeptide(L)'
;MNSFPSKSVLTLAMAVLDAALAILSPSWRAALVAQTYYKGGMRMTGGGGIADSGFRHGFALHCDATDLPNRLEVHWGTKHFFRLKTLTDASCSADPSIAANDLAGFNTYDGKGEGTLNGVPATAEWTFTDGGHGPKNDFAEITITDDSGNVVTVSGLLKNGNHLARGG
;
A
#
# COMPACT_ATOMS: atom_id res chain seq x y z
N MET A 1 -4.08 -10.04 81.78
CA MET A 1 -5.48 -10.30 81.36
C MET A 1 -5.77 -9.48 80.11
N ASN A 2 -6.53 -10.08 79.19
CA ASN A 2 -7.06 -9.53 77.93
C ASN A 2 -6.16 -9.65 76.68
N SER A 3 -6.05 -10.89 76.23
CA SER A 3 -6.30 -11.37 74.85
C SER A 3 -6.78 -10.33 73.83
N PHE A 4 -6.05 -10.20 72.72
CA PHE A 4 -6.62 -10.05 71.37
C PHE A 4 -5.80 -10.87 70.34
N PRO A 5 -6.46 -11.43 69.30
CA PRO A 5 -6.02 -12.68 68.68
C PRO A 5 -5.12 -12.53 67.43
N SER A 6 -4.48 -13.67 67.17
CA SER A 6 -3.73 -14.13 66.01
C SER A 6 -4.14 -13.56 64.64
N LYS A 7 -3.12 -13.17 63.87
CA LYS A 7 -3.16 -12.84 62.45
C LYS A 7 -3.53 -14.08 61.63
N SER A 8 -4.81 -14.30 61.39
CA SER A 8 -5.30 -15.20 60.35
C SER A 8 -6.75 -14.83 60.04
N VAL A 9 -7.12 -14.92 58.77
CA VAL A 9 -8.45 -14.58 58.21
C VAL A 9 -8.63 -13.10 57.85
N LEU A 10 -7.93 -12.65 56.80
CA LEU A 10 -8.54 -11.83 55.73
C LEU A 10 -7.60 -11.74 54.52
N THR A 11 -7.54 -12.80 53.72
CA THR A 11 -7.00 -12.71 52.35
C THR A 11 -7.78 -13.69 51.49
N LEU A 12 -9.07 -13.40 51.32
CA LEU A 12 -9.88 -13.99 50.27
C LEU A 12 -10.28 -12.86 49.32
N ALA A 13 -10.06 -13.09 48.03
CA ALA A 13 -10.52 -12.32 46.88
C ALA A 13 -9.83 -10.97 46.60
N MET A 14 -8.57 -11.02 46.16
CA MET A 14 -8.10 -10.13 45.08
C MET A 14 -7.24 -10.94 44.10
N ALA A 15 -7.83 -12.00 43.55
CA ALA A 15 -7.30 -12.69 42.39
C ALA A 15 -8.50 -13.18 41.60
N VAL A 16 -9.17 -12.26 40.91
CA VAL A 16 -9.81 -12.37 39.59
C VAL A 16 -10.50 -11.02 39.36
N LEU A 17 -9.77 -10.01 38.87
CA LEU A 17 -10.43 -8.93 38.15
C LEU A 17 -9.49 -8.23 37.17
N ASP A 18 -8.80 -9.00 36.32
CA ASP A 18 -8.09 -8.39 35.19
C ASP A 18 -8.15 -9.25 33.91
N ALA A 19 -9.30 -9.89 33.69
CA ALA A 19 -9.63 -10.47 32.39
C ALA A 19 -11.05 -10.11 31.90
N ALA A 20 -11.79 -9.28 32.65
CA ALA A 20 -13.16 -8.89 32.30
C ALA A 20 -13.31 -7.44 31.82
N LEU A 21 -12.31 -6.56 32.00
CA LEU A 21 -12.37 -5.18 31.48
C LEU A 21 -11.92 -5.02 30.02
N ALA A 22 -11.22 -6.00 29.44
CA ALA A 22 -10.86 -5.97 28.02
C ALA A 22 -12.01 -6.40 27.08
N ILE A 23 -13.11 -6.91 27.62
CA ILE A 23 -14.25 -7.45 26.85
C ILE A 23 -15.36 -6.39 26.66
N LEU A 24 -15.29 -5.24 27.34
CA LEU A 24 -16.37 -4.25 27.37
C LEU A 24 -16.05 -2.89 26.74
N SER A 25 -14.91 -2.71 26.08
CA SER A 25 -14.71 -1.54 25.20
C SER A 25 -14.90 -1.95 23.72
N PRO A 26 -15.96 -1.48 23.04
CA PRO A 26 -16.14 -1.68 21.60
C PRO A 26 -15.06 -1.00 20.74
N SER A 27 -14.14 -0.26 21.35
CA SER A 27 -13.27 0.71 20.68
C SER A 27 -12.08 0.08 19.95
N TRP A 28 -11.61 -1.11 20.31
CA TRP A 28 -10.55 -1.76 19.53
C TRP A 28 -11.11 -2.32 18.21
N ARG A 29 -12.31 -2.90 18.22
CA ARG A 29 -13.01 -3.28 16.98
C ARG A 29 -13.37 -2.05 16.14
N ALA A 30 -13.85 -0.98 16.75
CA ALA A 30 -14.13 0.26 16.03
C ALA A 30 -12.86 0.92 15.46
N ALA A 31 -11.73 0.89 16.16
CA ALA A 31 -10.45 1.41 15.67
C ALA A 31 -9.87 0.55 14.53
N LEU A 32 -9.94 -0.78 14.64
CA LEU A 32 -9.56 -1.69 13.54
C LEU A 32 -10.48 -1.51 12.33
N VAL A 33 -11.79 -1.43 12.54
CA VAL A 33 -12.76 -1.21 11.45
C VAL A 33 -12.57 0.17 10.82
N ALA A 34 -12.24 1.21 11.59
CA ALA A 34 -11.93 2.55 11.06
C ALA A 34 -10.62 2.59 10.26
N GLN A 35 -9.56 1.89 10.69
CA GLN A 35 -8.32 1.77 9.91
C GLN A 35 -8.55 1.02 8.59
N THR A 36 -9.33 -0.06 8.59
CA THR A 36 -9.67 -0.79 7.36
C THR A 36 -10.63 -0.01 6.45
N TYR A 37 -11.54 0.78 7.03
CA TYR A 37 -12.48 1.62 6.28
C TYR A 37 -11.79 2.81 5.60
N TYR A 38 -10.74 3.39 6.22
CA TYR A 38 -9.94 4.44 5.57
C TYR A 38 -9.05 3.90 4.44
N LYS A 39 -8.56 2.65 4.51
CA LYS A 39 -7.79 2.04 3.41
C LYS A 39 -8.69 1.57 2.26
N GLY A 40 -9.91 1.12 2.57
CA GLY A 40 -10.90 0.67 1.59
C GLY A 40 -11.41 1.84 0.76
N GLY A 41 -10.95 1.95 -0.48
CA GLY A 41 -11.33 3.01 -1.42
C GLY A 41 -10.18 3.93 -1.84
N MET A 42 -9.07 3.94 -1.10
CA MET A 42 -7.87 4.64 -1.55
C MET A 42 -7.27 3.93 -2.76
N ARG A 43 -6.95 4.69 -3.81
CA ARG A 43 -6.37 4.16 -5.04
C ARG A 43 -5.54 5.18 -5.78
N MET A 44 -4.58 4.70 -6.55
CA MET A 44 -3.83 5.51 -7.51
C MET A 44 -4.13 5.02 -8.93
N THR A 45 -4.31 5.97 -9.84
CA THR A 45 -4.55 5.69 -11.26
C THR A 45 -3.64 6.56 -12.10
N GLY A 46 -3.24 6.08 -13.27
CA GLY A 46 -2.45 6.91 -14.15
C GLY A 46 -1.66 6.13 -15.18
N GLY A 47 -0.63 6.79 -15.68
CA GLY A 47 0.30 6.25 -16.66
C GLY A 47 1.06 7.35 -17.36
N GLY A 48 1.96 6.96 -18.25
CA GLY A 48 2.80 7.90 -18.98
C GLY A 48 4.05 7.22 -19.52
N GLY A 49 4.93 8.01 -20.12
CA GLY A 49 6.32 7.61 -20.36
C GLY A 49 7.19 7.91 -19.14
N ILE A 50 8.19 7.07 -18.88
CA ILE A 50 9.12 7.25 -17.76
C ILE A 50 10.42 7.86 -18.30
N ALA A 51 10.69 9.12 -17.96
CA ALA A 51 11.78 9.91 -18.55
C ALA A 51 11.80 9.78 -20.09
N ASP A 52 12.99 9.76 -20.70
CA ASP A 52 13.20 9.53 -22.13
C ASP A 52 13.63 8.07 -22.42
N SER A 53 13.26 7.14 -21.53
CA SER A 53 13.71 5.72 -21.57
C SER A 53 13.01 4.86 -22.63
N GLY A 54 11.89 5.34 -23.18
CA GLY A 54 11.00 4.54 -24.03
C GLY A 54 10.09 3.58 -23.27
N PHE A 55 10.18 3.50 -21.94
CA PHE A 55 9.20 2.80 -21.11
C PHE A 55 7.92 3.61 -21.00
N ARG A 56 6.78 2.92 -21.06
CA ARG A 56 5.45 3.47 -20.81
C ARG A 56 4.66 2.53 -19.93
N HIS A 57 3.82 3.07 -19.06
CA HIS A 57 2.93 2.27 -18.22
C HIS A 57 1.53 2.88 -18.14
N GLY A 58 0.60 2.04 -17.71
CA GLY A 58 -0.78 2.43 -17.38
C GLY A 58 -1.31 1.54 -16.26
N PHE A 59 -2.05 2.13 -15.32
CA PHE A 59 -2.50 1.41 -14.13
C PHE A 59 -3.75 1.99 -13.48
N ALA A 60 -4.41 1.11 -12.72
CA ALA A 60 -5.40 1.45 -11.72
C ALA A 60 -5.21 0.46 -10.56
N LEU A 61 -4.75 0.98 -9.43
CA LEU A 61 -4.28 0.17 -8.30
C LEU A 61 -4.89 0.69 -7.00
N HIS A 62 -5.44 -0.21 -6.22
CA HIS A 62 -5.97 0.05 -4.88
C HIS A 62 -4.85 -0.05 -3.85
N CYS A 63 -4.98 0.69 -2.76
CA CYS A 63 -4.03 0.67 -1.63
C CYS A 63 -4.17 -0.59 -0.75
N ASP A 64 -5.20 -1.41 -1.01
CA ASP A 64 -5.38 -2.75 -0.48
C ASP A 64 -5.30 -3.74 -1.64
N ALA A 65 -4.37 -4.68 -1.57
CA ALA A 65 -4.16 -5.67 -2.63
C ALA A 65 -5.37 -6.60 -2.83
N THR A 66 -6.22 -6.72 -1.80
CA THR A 66 -7.45 -7.53 -1.85
C THR A 66 -8.64 -6.78 -2.44
N ASP A 67 -8.56 -5.45 -2.57
CA ASP A 67 -9.58 -4.62 -3.22
C ASP A 67 -9.37 -4.66 -4.74
N LEU A 68 -10.33 -5.27 -5.45
CA LEU A 68 -10.24 -5.57 -6.87
C LEU A 68 -11.13 -4.64 -7.71
N PRO A 69 -10.73 -4.32 -8.96
CA PRO A 69 -9.59 -4.87 -9.70
C PRO A 69 -8.30 -4.05 -9.60
N ASN A 70 -7.16 -4.74 -9.57
CA ASN A 70 -5.82 -4.15 -9.68
C ASN A 70 -5.22 -4.42 -11.07
N ARG A 71 -4.76 -3.36 -11.75
CA ARG A 71 -4.18 -3.45 -13.10
C ARG A 71 -2.91 -2.61 -13.20
N LEU A 72 -1.87 -3.20 -13.77
CA LEU A 72 -0.66 -2.53 -14.22
C LEU A 72 -0.21 -3.17 -15.53
N GLU A 73 0.10 -2.32 -16.50
CA GLU A 73 0.66 -2.70 -17.80
C GLU A 73 1.89 -1.82 -18.06
N VAL A 74 2.98 -2.44 -18.52
CA VAL A 74 4.26 -1.77 -18.81
C VAL A 74 4.77 -2.23 -20.17
N HIS A 75 5.14 -1.27 -21.02
CA HIS A 75 5.61 -1.49 -22.38
C HIS A 75 6.96 -0.83 -22.59
N TRP A 76 7.87 -1.50 -23.29
CA TRP A 76 9.11 -0.89 -23.75
C TRP A 76 9.66 -1.58 -25.00
N GLY A 77 10.46 -0.83 -25.75
CA GLY A 77 10.89 -1.25 -27.08
C GLY A 77 9.69 -1.55 -27.99
N THR A 78 9.87 -2.45 -28.95
CA THR A 78 8.81 -2.84 -29.91
C THR A 78 8.09 -4.13 -29.53
N LYS A 79 8.56 -4.85 -28.50
CA LYS A 79 8.13 -6.23 -28.23
C LYS A 79 7.86 -6.54 -26.77
N HIS A 80 8.37 -5.74 -25.83
CA HIS A 80 8.26 -6.10 -24.42
C HIS A 80 7.00 -5.52 -23.80
N PHE A 81 6.25 -6.40 -23.16
CA PHE A 81 4.98 -6.09 -22.49
C PHE A 81 4.86 -6.91 -21.21
N PHE A 82 4.89 -6.22 -20.08
CA PHE A 82 4.52 -6.79 -18.79
C PHE A 82 3.06 -6.46 -18.48
N ARG A 83 2.32 -7.46 -18.01
CA ARG A 83 0.96 -7.31 -17.51
C ARG A 83 0.81 -7.98 -16.16
N LEU A 84 0.35 -7.20 -15.18
CA LEU A 84 0.02 -7.69 -13.85
C LEU A 84 -1.13 -8.71 -13.90
N LYS A 85 -1.00 -9.78 -13.13
CA LYS A 85 -2.04 -10.79 -12.91
C LYS A 85 -2.56 -10.75 -11.48
N THR A 86 -1.65 -10.64 -10.52
CA THR A 86 -1.96 -10.62 -9.09
C THR A 86 -1.13 -9.53 -8.42
N LEU A 87 -1.81 -8.60 -7.74
CA LEU A 87 -1.16 -7.69 -6.82
C LEU A 87 -0.95 -8.44 -5.49
N THR A 88 0.29 -8.59 -5.05
CA THR A 88 0.62 -9.34 -3.83
C THR A 88 0.87 -8.44 -2.64
N ASP A 89 1.30 -7.20 -2.87
CA ASP A 89 1.46 -6.19 -1.83
C ASP A 89 1.09 -4.79 -2.34
N ALA A 90 0.54 -3.97 -1.45
CA ALA A 90 0.08 -2.63 -1.74
C ALA A 90 0.16 -1.73 -0.50
N SER A 91 0.91 -0.64 -0.63
CA SER A 91 1.05 0.38 0.41
C SER A 91 0.86 1.77 -0.19
N CYS A 92 0.09 2.59 0.50
CA CYS A 92 -0.09 4.00 0.16
C CYS A 92 0.34 4.84 1.36
N SER A 93 1.20 5.82 1.10
CA SER A 93 1.77 6.67 2.13
C SER A 93 1.82 8.14 1.68
N ALA A 94 1.86 9.03 2.66
CA ALA A 94 2.08 10.45 2.44
C ALA A 94 3.54 10.77 2.72
N ASP A 95 4.29 11.12 1.68
CA ASP A 95 5.63 11.66 1.77
C ASP A 95 5.56 13.20 1.85
N PRO A 96 5.94 13.82 2.98
CA PRO A 96 5.86 15.28 3.14
C PRO A 96 6.82 16.06 2.24
N SER A 97 7.81 15.41 1.61
CA SER A 97 8.75 16.04 0.67
C SER A 97 8.17 16.22 -0.74
N ILE A 98 7.08 15.52 -1.06
CA ILE A 98 6.40 15.58 -2.36
C ILE A 98 5.18 16.50 -2.23
N ALA A 99 5.17 17.57 -3.03
CA ALA A 99 4.05 18.51 -3.08
C ALA A 99 2.83 17.85 -3.74
N ALA A 100 1.98 17.22 -2.93
CA ALA A 100 0.85 16.44 -3.39
C ALA A 100 -0.41 17.28 -3.62
N ASN A 101 -1.41 16.64 -4.23
CA ASN A 101 -2.79 17.10 -4.12
C ASN A 101 -3.35 16.74 -2.73
N ASP A 102 -3.59 17.75 -1.89
CA ASP A 102 -3.94 17.62 -0.46
C ASP A 102 -5.19 16.76 -0.17
N LEU A 103 -6.03 16.47 -1.17
CA LEU A 103 -7.32 15.80 -0.97
C LEU A 103 -7.23 14.27 -0.86
N ALA A 104 -6.14 13.63 -1.33
CA ALA A 104 -6.07 12.17 -1.38
C ALA A 104 -5.62 11.52 -0.05
N GLY A 105 -4.92 12.26 0.81
CA GLY A 105 -4.33 11.75 2.04
C GLY A 105 -3.07 10.89 1.85
N PHE A 106 -2.63 10.69 0.61
CA PHE A 106 -1.38 10.02 0.24
C PHE A 106 -0.88 10.53 -1.11
N ASN A 107 0.39 10.30 -1.40
CA ASN A 107 1.03 10.71 -2.65
C ASN A 107 2.03 9.69 -3.18
N THR A 108 2.29 8.61 -2.43
CA THR A 108 3.24 7.56 -2.78
C THR A 108 2.52 6.21 -2.73
N TYR A 109 2.70 5.42 -3.78
CA TYR A 109 2.20 4.07 -3.91
C TYR A 109 3.37 3.11 -4.10
N ASP A 110 3.52 2.15 -3.20
CA ASP A 110 4.46 1.04 -3.34
C ASP A 110 3.66 -0.24 -3.60
N GLY A 111 4.09 -1.00 -4.61
CA GLY A 111 3.41 -2.23 -4.99
C GLY A 111 4.36 -3.34 -5.40
N LYS A 112 3.89 -4.56 -5.20
CA LYS A 112 4.54 -5.78 -5.68
C LYS A 112 3.51 -6.72 -6.26
N GLY A 113 3.84 -7.42 -7.33
CA GLY A 113 2.95 -8.42 -7.87
C GLY A 113 3.57 -9.40 -8.85
N GLU A 114 2.75 -10.38 -9.19
CA GLU A 114 3.03 -11.42 -10.17
C GLU A 114 2.27 -11.11 -11.45
N GLY A 115 2.90 -11.39 -12.58
CA GLY A 115 2.36 -11.07 -13.88
C GLY A 115 2.96 -11.93 -14.98
N THR A 116 2.86 -11.43 -16.20
CA THR A 116 3.48 -12.05 -17.36
C THR A 116 4.27 -11.02 -18.14
N LEU A 117 5.52 -11.33 -18.49
CA LEU A 117 6.33 -10.62 -19.47
C LEU A 117 6.28 -11.39 -20.80
N ASN A 118 5.68 -10.80 -21.83
CA ASN A 118 5.52 -11.43 -23.15
C ASN A 118 4.83 -12.80 -23.10
N GLY A 119 3.90 -12.96 -22.16
CA GLY A 119 3.16 -14.21 -21.93
C GLY A 119 3.85 -15.23 -21.03
N VAL A 120 5.10 -14.98 -20.62
CA VAL A 120 5.88 -15.83 -19.71
C VAL A 120 5.78 -15.28 -18.28
N PRO A 121 5.74 -16.12 -17.21
CA PRO A 121 5.69 -15.64 -15.84
C PRO A 121 6.79 -14.63 -15.51
N ALA A 122 6.45 -13.61 -14.72
CA ALA A 122 7.37 -12.58 -14.24
C ALA A 122 6.85 -11.95 -12.95
N THR A 123 7.74 -11.31 -12.19
CA THR A 123 7.36 -10.49 -11.03
C THR A 123 7.72 -9.03 -11.28
N ALA A 124 7.05 -8.14 -10.57
CA ALA A 124 7.38 -6.72 -10.60
C ALA A 124 7.21 -6.07 -9.23
N GLU A 125 8.05 -5.07 -8.97
CA GLU A 125 7.98 -4.15 -7.85
C GLU A 125 8.02 -2.72 -8.39
N TRP A 126 7.28 -1.81 -7.79
CA TRP A 126 7.21 -0.43 -8.27
C TRP A 126 6.89 0.56 -7.15
N THR A 127 7.33 1.80 -7.40
CA THR A 127 6.97 2.99 -6.63
C THR A 127 6.43 4.03 -7.59
N PHE A 128 5.22 4.53 -7.33
CA PHE A 128 4.60 5.63 -8.07
C PHE A 128 4.31 6.79 -7.14
N THR A 129 4.56 8.01 -7.62
CA THR A 129 4.20 9.22 -6.89
C THR A 129 3.28 10.13 -7.69
N ASP A 130 2.37 10.80 -6.98
CA ASP A 130 1.56 11.92 -7.46
C ASP A 130 2.15 13.21 -6.90
N GLY A 131 2.81 13.97 -7.76
CA GLY A 131 3.47 15.23 -7.43
C GLY A 131 2.57 16.47 -7.63
N GLY A 132 1.24 16.28 -7.59
CA GLY A 132 0.26 17.36 -7.67
C GLY A 132 -0.08 17.78 -9.09
N HIS A 133 -0.43 19.06 -9.31
CA HIS A 133 -1.03 19.54 -10.55
C HIS A 133 -0.03 19.63 -11.73
N GLY A 134 0.40 18.49 -12.25
CA GLY A 134 0.95 18.35 -13.59
C GLY A 134 1.88 17.13 -13.79
N PRO A 135 1.95 16.58 -15.01
CA PRO A 135 2.77 15.41 -15.39
C PRO A 135 4.23 15.42 -14.92
N LYS A 136 4.78 16.62 -14.72
CA LYS A 136 6.23 16.84 -14.57
C LYS A 136 6.73 16.56 -13.16
N ASN A 137 5.84 16.34 -12.20
CA ASN A 137 6.20 16.08 -10.81
C ASN A 137 5.96 14.63 -10.40
N ASP A 138 5.19 13.89 -11.20
CA ASP A 138 4.92 12.49 -10.96
C ASP A 138 6.17 11.67 -11.27
N PHE A 139 6.47 10.71 -10.41
CA PHE A 139 7.60 9.82 -10.55
C PHE A 139 7.11 8.38 -10.68
N ALA A 140 7.86 7.60 -11.46
CA ALA A 140 7.72 6.16 -11.50
C ALA A 140 9.09 5.50 -11.37
N GLU A 141 9.16 4.46 -10.57
CA GLU A 141 10.22 3.46 -10.57
C GLU A 141 9.58 2.08 -10.68
N ILE A 142 10.05 1.27 -11.62
CA ILE A 142 9.53 -0.07 -11.87
C ILE A 142 10.71 -1.01 -12.08
N THR A 143 10.72 -2.12 -11.34
CA THR A 143 11.63 -3.24 -11.53
C THR A 143 10.83 -4.47 -11.92
N ILE A 144 11.18 -5.11 -13.03
CA ILE A 144 10.57 -6.34 -13.53
C ILE A 144 11.63 -7.43 -13.56
N THR A 145 11.32 -8.60 -12.99
CA THR A 145 12.15 -9.80 -13.03
C THR A 145 11.45 -10.89 -13.84
N ASP A 146 12.11 -11.41 -14.88
CA ASP A 146 11.55 -12.51 -15.68
C ASP A 146 11.74 -13.88 -14.99
N ASP A 147 11.17 -14.94 -15.58
CA ASP A 147 11.23 -16.31 -15.05
C ASP A 147 12.65 -16.88 -14.97
N SER A 148 13.58 -16.29 -15.72
CA SER A 148 14.98 -16.68 -15.80
C SER A 148 15.85 -15.88 -14.82
N GLY A 149 15.26 -14.93 -14.09
CA GLY A 149 15.93 -14.07 -13.13
C GLY A 149 16.58 -12.83 -13.73
N ASN A 150 16.34 -12.50 -15.00
CA ASN A 150 16.82 -11.26 -15.58
C ASN A 150 16.01 -10.08 -15.04
N VAL A 151 16.70 -9.02 -14.63
CA VAL A 151 16.10 -7.84 -14.02
C VAL A 151 16.20 -6.64 -14.95
N VAL A 152 15.09 -5.94 -15.12
CA VAL A 152 15.01 -4.66 -15.84
C VAL A 152 14.41 -3.63 -14.90
N THR A 153 15.14 -2.53 -14.68
CA THR A 153 14.70 -1.40 -13.85
C THR A 153 14.66 -0.14 -14.68
N VAL A 154 13.61 0.66 -14.48
CA VAL A 154 13.47 2.00 -15.04
C VAL A 154 12.96 2.94 -13.97
N SER A 155 13.48 4.18 -13.95
CA SER A 155 12.98 5.21 -13.05
C SER A 155 13.06 6.61 -13.64
N GLY A 156 12.18 7.51 -13.18
CA GLY A 156 12.22 8.91 -13.55
C GLY A 156 10.86 9.61 -13.48
N LEU A 157 10.91 10.93 -13.71
CA LEU A 157 9.72 11.77 -13.84
C LEU A 157 8.93 11.41 -15.11
N LEU A 158 7.61 11.58 -15.05
CA LEU A 158 6.76 11.26 -16.19
C LEU A 158 6.90 12.23 -17.36
N LYS A 159 6.67 11.69 -18.55
CA LYS A 159 6.46 12.40 -19.81
C LYS A 159 5.11 12.00 -20.38
N ASN A 160 4.34 12.98 -20.86
CA ASN A 160 3.07 12.74 -21.58
C ASN A 160 2.11 11.82 -20.83
N GLY A 161 1.91 12.07 -19.53
CA GLY A 161 1.13 11.21 -18.64
C GLY A 161 0.75 11.93 -17.34
N ASN A 162 0.12 11.23 -16.41
CA ASN A 162 -0.19 11.76 -15.08
C ASN A 162 -0.48 10.61 -14.12
N HIS A 163 -0.09 10.74 -12.86
CA HIS A 163 -0.55 9.94 -11.74
C HIS A 163 -1.57 10.74 -10.93
N LEU A 164 -2.58 10.04 -10.41
CA LEU A 164 -3.61 10.65 -9.60
C LEU A 164 -3.92 9.76 -8.41
N ALA A 165 -3.54 10.22 -7.23
CA ALA A 165 -3.96 9.67 -5.96
C ALA A 165 -5.41 10.09 -5.66
N ARG A 166 -6.20 9.17 -5.12
CA ARG A 166 -7.60 9.41 -4.72
C ARG A 166 -7.87 8.79 -3.36
N GLY A 167 -8.36 9.62 -2.44
CA GLY A 167 -8.83 9.18 -1.12
C GLY A 167 -10.13 8.36 -1.22
N GLY A 168 -10.37 7.52 -0.20
CA GLY A 168 -11.59 6.74 -0.01
C GLY A 168 -12.70 7.50 0.71
#